data_AF-A0ABD5APX6-F1
#
_entry.id   AF-A0ABD5APX6-F1
#
_cell.length_a   1.000
_cell.length_b   1.000
_cell.length_c   1.000
_cell.angle_alpha   90.00
_cell.angle_beta   90.00
_cell.angle_gamma   90.00
#
_symmetry.space_group_name_H-M   'P 1'
#
loop_
_entity.id
_entity.type
_entity.pdbx_description
1 polymer ?
#
loop_
_entity_poly.entity_id
_entity_poly.type
_entity_poly.pdbx_seq_one_letter_code
_entity_poly.pdbx_strand_id
1 'polypeptide(L)'
;MNSPFENQPIQQDSPFKASGRFGRLSYAAWTLLFSLVIVIAILVVAFTFGLTTSEDLSGLSAAGMIVLGIVYIACIYVSFIFTIRRLHDRNNTGWLSLLMLIPAVNFIFMIYLFAAKGTEGTNDYGPQRPTLGWERVLGWIYIVLIPLAFVFAIVATIMAPTYEGYVEKSESVVIGTPSQSQ
;
A
#
# COMPACT_ATOMS: atom_id res chain seq x y z
N MET A 1 -21.43 0.12 -36.71
CA MET A 1 -19.96 -0.06 -36.79
C MET A 1 -19.59 -0.96 -35.63
N ASN A 2 -19.07 -2.16 -35.91
CA ASN A 2 -18.56 -3.03 -34.84
C ASN A 2 -17.35 -2.33 -34.21
N SER A 3 -17.21 -2.42 -32.89
CA SER A 3 -16.02 -1.86 -32.25
C SER A 3 -14.79 -2.57 -32.82
N PRO A 4 -13.63 -1.91 -32.96
CA PRO A 4 -12.39 -2.58 -33.39
C PRO A 4 -11.96 -3.72 -32.45
N PHE A 5 -12.66 -3.90 -31.32
CA PHE A 5 -12.40 -4.89 -30.28
C PHE A 5 -13.41 -6.06 -30.26
N GLU A 6 -14.44 -6.06 -31.10
CA GLU A 6 -15.55 -7.05 -31.11
C GLU A 6 -15.07 -8.51 -31.24
N ASN A 7 -13.95 -8.73 -31.96
CA ASN A 7 -13.42 -10.06 -32.28
C ASN A 7 -11.99 -10.29 -31.76
N GLN A 8 -11.53 -9.48 -30.80
CA GLN A 8 -10.20 -9.69 -30.19
C GLN A 8 -10.31 -10.80 -29.14
N PRO A 9 -9.49 -11.88 -29.20
CA PRO A 9 -9.44 -12.87 -28.13
C PRO A 9 -9.09 -12.17 -26.81
N ILE A 10 -9.50 -12.73 -25.66
CA ILE A 10 -9.14 -12.18 -24.33
C ILE A 10 -7.63 -12.01 -24.30
N GLN A 11 -7.18 -10.76 -24.42
CA GLN A 11 -5.78 -10.44 -24.59
C GLN A 11 -5.03 -10.93 -23.36
N GLN A 12 -3.91 -11.65 -23.56
CA GLN A 12 -3.07 -12.11 -22.45
C GLN A 12 -2.48 -10.87 -21.75
N ASP A 13 -3.20 -10.42 -20.73
CA ASP A 13 -2.93 -9.17 -20.04
C ASP A 13 -2.00 -9.42 -18.86
N SER A 14 -0.81 -8.84 -18.92
CA SER A 14 0.17 -8.90 -17.84
C SER A 14 0.02 -7.67 -16.94
N PRO A 15 -0.18 -7.84 -15.62
CA PRO A 15 -0.29 -6.76 -14.62
C PRO A 15 0.84 -5.74 -14.66
N PHE A 16 2.04 -6.17 -15.05
CA PHE A 16 3.28 -5.38 -15.04
C PHE A 16 3.51 -4.61 -16.34
N LYS A 17 2.59 -4.66 -17.30
CA LYS A 17 2.60 -3.78 -18.48
C LYS A 17 1.71 -2.57 -18.22
N ALA A 18 2.17 -1.38 -18.62
CA ALA A 18 1.40 -0.13 -18.48
C ALA A 18 0.19 -0.05 -19.42
N SER A 19 0.14 -0.88 -20.47
CA SER A 19 -0.99 -0.98 -21.38
C SER A 19 -2.17 -1.72 -20.74
N GLY A 20 -3.39 -1.36 -21.14
CA GLY A 20 -4.61 -1.97 -20.63
C GLY A 20 -5.18 -1.25 -19.42
N ARG A 21 -6.17 -1.88 -18.78
CA ARG A 21 -7.06 -1.26 -17.81
C ARG A 21 -7.11 -2.05 -16.51
N PHE A 22 -7.18 -1.36 -15.38
CA PHE A 22 -7.52 -1.94 -14.09
C PHE A 22 -8.78 -1.32 -13.51
N GLY A 23 -9.79 -2.15 -13.29
CA GLY A 23 -10.93 -1.78 -12.47
C GLY A 23 -10.54 -1.60 -11.00
N ARG A 24 -11.41 -0.97 -10.20
CA ARG A 24 -11.16 -0.66 -8.79
C ARG A 24 -10.69 -1.85 -7.94
N LEU A 25 -11.31 -3.02 -8.14
CA LEU A 25 -11.02 -4.22 -7.36
C LEU A 25 -9.72 -4.89 -7.82
N SER A 26 -9.47 -4.94 -9.13
CA SER A 26 -8.19 -5.43 -9.67
C SER A 26 -7.04 -4.55 -9.18
N TYR A 27 -7.20 -3.23 -9.24
CA TYR A 27 -6.22 -2.28 -8.71
C TYR A 27 -5.96 -2.55 -7.22
N ALA A 28 -6.99 -2.63 -6.39
CA ALA A 28 -6.88 -2.94 -4.97
C ALA A 28 -6.17 -4.28 -4.68
N ALA A 29 -6.52 -5.34 -5.39
CA ALA A 29 -5.92 -6.66 -5.21
C ALA A 29 -4.44 -6.68 -5.58
N TRP A 30 -4.06 -6.08 -6.71
CA TRP A 30 -2.66 -6.01 -7.13
C TRP A 30 -1.84 -5.10 -6.24
N THR A 31 -2.40 -3.98 -5.76
CA THR A 31 -1.76 -3.14 -4.74
C THR A 31 -1.53 -3.90 -3.43
N LEU A 32 -2.49 -4.70 -2.96
CA LEU A 32 -2.33 -5.56 -1.77
C LEU A 32 -1.23 -6.61 -1.97
N LEU A 33 -1.28 -7.37 -3.07
CA LEU A 33 -0.27 -8.39 -3.32
C LEU A 33 1.13 -7.79 -3.40
N PHE A 34 1.26 -6.63 -4.05
CA PHE A 34 2.53 -5.94 -4.15
C PHE A 34 3.00 -5.39 -2.80
N SER A 35 2.11 -4.85 -1.97
CA SER A 35 2.49 -4.38 -0.63
C SER A 35 2.98 -5.51 0.27
N LEU A 36 2.38 -6.70 0.18
CA LEU A 36 2.86 -7.89 0.89
C LEU A 36 4.27 -8.30 0.45
N VAL A 37 4.53 -8.30 -0.87
CA VAL A 37 5.87 -8.57 -1.41
C VAL A 37 6.88 -7.54 -0.92
N ILE A 38 6.51 -6.26 -0.85
CA ILE A 38 7.36 -5.20 -0.31
C ILE A 38 7.66 -5.44 1.17
N VAL A 39 6.66 -5.75 1.99
CA VAL A 39 6.86 -6.05 3.41
C VAL A 39 7.85 -7.20 3.57
N ILE A 40 7.67 -8.29 2.82
CA ILE A 40 8.61 -9.42 2.84
C ILE A 40 10.02 -8.99 2.42
N ALA A 41 10.16 -8.20 1.36
CA ALA A 41 11.45 -7.70 0.89
C ALA A 41 12.14 -6.83 1.95
N ILE A 42 11.42 -5.93 2.61
CA ILE A 42 11.94 -5.10 3.70
C ILE A 42 12.38 -5.96 4.88
N LEU A 43 11.60 -6.96 5.27
CA LEU A 43 11.95 -7.88 6.36
C LEU A 43 13.21 -8.69 6.04
N VAL A 44 13.35 -9.16 4.79
CA VAL A 44 14.56 -9.86 4.34
C VAL A 44 15.77 -8.93 4.40
N VAL A 45 15.65 -7.68 3.94
CA VAL A 45 16.74 -6.70 4.01
C VAL A 45 17.10 -6.38 5.46
N ALA A 46 16.11 -6.15 6.32
CA ALA A 46 16.33 -5.91 7.75
C ALA A 46 17.00 -7.11 8.43
N PHE A 47 16.60 -8.33 8.11
CA PHE A 47 17.23 -9.53 8.69
C PHE A 47 18.67 -9.74 8.22
N THR A 48 18.93 -9.50 6.93
CA THR A 48 20.24 -9.76 6.31
C THR A 48 21.26 -8.64 6.57
N PHE A 49 20.80 -7.39 6.65
CA PHE A 49 21.66 -6.20 6.76
C PHE A 49 21.45 -5.37 8.04
N GLY A 50 20.45 -5.71 8.86
CA GLY A 50 20.03 -4.97 10.05
C GLY A 50 20.41 -5.59 11.39
N LEU A 51 21.25 -6.63 11.40
CA LEU A 51 21.80 -7.24 12.61
C LEU A 51 23.11 -6.57 13.06
N THR A 52 23.23 -5.24 12.97
CA THR A 52 24.35 -4.53 13.61
C THR A 52 23.99 -4.26 15.07
N THR A 53 24.69 -4.92 15.99
CA THR A 53 24.53 -4.88 17.45
C THR A 53 24.97 -3.54 18.07
N SER A 54 24.50 -2.41 17.54
CA SER A 54 24.79 -1.08 18.07
C SER A 54 23.48 -0.37 18.37
N GLU A 55 23.31 0.08 19.61
CA GLU A 55 22.12 0.77 20.13
C GLU A 55 21.82 2.12 19.47
N ASP A 56 22.65 2.54 18.51
CA ASP A 56 22.42 3.73 17.70
C ASP A 56 21.36 3.48 16.62
N LEU A 57 20.50 4.49 16.44
CA LEU A 57 19.39 4.59 15.47
C LEU A 57 19.76 4.30 14.00
N SER A 58 21.03 3.98 13.69
CA SER A 58 21.54 3.61 12.36
C SER A 58 21.69 2.10 12.18
N GLY A 59 20.70 1.31 12.63
CA GLY A 59 20.76 -0.17 12.64
C GLY A 59 20.85 -0.85 11.27
N LEU A 60 20.92 -0.11 10.15
CA LEU A 60 21.08 -0.67 8.81
C LEU A 60 22.45 -0.32 8.23
N SER A 61 23.21 -1.35 7.84
CA SER A 61 24.49 -1.16 7.15
C SER A 61 24.34 -0.30 5.87
N ALA A 62 25.42 0.37 5.45
CA ALA A 62 25.43 1.16 4.21
C ALA A 62 24.99 0.33 2.98
N ALA A 63 25.37 -0.95 2.94
CA ALA A 63 24.90 -1.89 1.92
C ALA A 63 23.38 -2.10 2.00
N GLY A 64 22.82 -2.28 3.19
CA GLY A 64 21.37 -2.37 3.39
C GLY A 64 20.62 -1.12 2.93
N MET A 65 21.17 0.07 3.19
CA MET A 65 20.59 1.34 2.72
C MET A 65 20.55 1.42 1.18
N ILE A 66 21.62 1.00 0.50
CA ILE A 66 21.66 0.94 -0.97
C ILE A 66 20.60 -0.03 -1.50
N VAL A 67 20.50 -1.22 -0.91
CA VAL A 67 19.50 -2.22 -1.30
C VAL A 67 18.08 -1.70 -1.10
N LEU A 68 17.79 -1.06 0.04
CA LEU A 68 16.49 -0.42 0.27
C LEU A 68 16.19 0.66 -0.77
N GLY A 69 17.18 1.47 -1.15
CA GLY A 69 17.04 2.47 -2.21
C GLY A 69 16.64 1.85 -3.56
N ILE A 70 17.27 0.72 -3.94
CA ILE A 70 16.92 -0.02 -5.17
C ILE A 70 15.50 -0.58 -5.08
N VAL A 71 15.15 -1.22 -3.97
CA VAL A 71 13.79 -1.74 -3.73
C VAL A 71 12.77 -0.61 -3.84
N TYR A 72 13.05 0.56 -3.24
CA TYR A 72 12.17 1.72 -3.29
C TYR A 72 11.94 2.23 -4.72
N ILE A 73 12.98 2.31 -5.54
CA ILE A 73 12.84 2.71 -6.96
C ILE A 73 11.97 1.71 -7.72
N ALA A 74 12.17 0.41 -7.50
CA ALA A 74 11.33 -0.63 -8.10
C ALA A 74 9.87 -0.53 -7.63
N CYS A 75 9.64 -0.18 -6.36
CA CYS A 75 8.31 0.04 -5.80
C CYS A 75 7.59 1.20 -6.49
N ILE A 76 8.29 2.31 -6.71
CA ILE A 76 7.76 3.45 -7.44
C ILE A 76 7.34 3.01 -8.84
N TYR A 77 8.23 2.36 -9.58
CA TYR A 77 7.96 1.94 -10.96
C TYR A 77 6.69 1.08 -11.09
N VAL A 78 6.54 0.04 -10.25
CA VAL A 78 5.35 -0.82 -10.29
C VAL A 78 4.09 -0.08 -9.85
N SER A 79 4.19 0.79 -8.84
CA SER A 79 3.06 1.62 -8.39
C SER A 79 2.56 2.54 -9.50
N PHE A 80 3.49 3.11 -10.28
CA PHE A 80 3.15 3.90 -11.46
C PHE A 80 2.39 3.08 -12.51
N ILE A 81 2.85 1.86 -12.82
CA ILE A 81 2.15 0.98 -13.76
C ILE A 81 0.70 0.73 -13.32
N PHE A 82 0.48 0.38 -12.05
CA PHE A 82 -0.86 0.10 -11.55
C PHE A 82 -1.77 1.33 -11.62
N THR A 83 -1.24 2.50 -11.26
CA THR A 83 -1.99 3.76 -11.33
C THR A 83 -2.27 4.19 -12.75
N ILE A 84 -1.34 4.05 -13.69
CA ILE A 84 -1.55 4.31 -15.12
C ILE A 84 -2.71 3.46 -15.63
N ARG A 85 -2.72 2.15 -15.35
CA ARG A 85 -3.81 1.26 -15.76
C ARG A 85 -5.14 1.63 -15.12
N ARG A 86 -5.11 2.11 -13.87
CA ARG A 86 -6.31 2.59 -13.18
C ARG A 86 -6.85 3.87 -13.80
N LEU A 87 -5.98 4.76 -14.27
CA LEU A 87 -6.34 5.97 -15.00
C LEU A 87 -6.89 5.64 -16.39
N HIS A 88 -6.27 4.70 -17.10
CA HIS A 88 -6.76 4.19 -18.37
C HIS A 88 -8.17 3.61 -18.25
N ASP A 89 -8.50 2.95 -17.15
CA ASP A 89 -9.87 2.46 -16.90
C ASP A 89 -10.91 3.59 -16.83
N ARG A 90 -10.49 4.82 -16.53
CA ARG A 90 -11.34 6.03 -16.51
C ARG A 90 -11.21 6.88 -17.78
N ASN A 91 -10.54 6.36 -18.82
CA ASN A 91 -10.18 7.10 -20.03
C ASN A 91 -9.34 8.36 -19.79
N ASN A 92 -8.51 8.36 -18.74
CA ASN A 92 -7.56 9.42 -18.45
C ASN A 92 -6.15 9.03 -18.91
N THR A 93 -5.31 10.02 -19.21
CA THR A 93 -3.91 9.79 -19.56
C THR A 93 -3.10 9.31 -18.37
N GLY A 94 -2.10 8.46 -18.64
CA GLY A 94 -1.17 7.97 -17.62
C GLY A 94 -0.35 9.06 -16.93
N TRP A 95 -0.24 10.25 -17.52
CA TRP A 95 0.48 11.39 -16.95
C TRP A 95 -0.05 11.84 -15.58
N LEU A 96 -1.34 11.65 -15.31
CA LEU A 96 -1.90 11.97 -13.99
C LEU A 96 -1.32 11.10 -12.87
N SER A 97 -0.64 9.99 -13.17
CA SER A 97 0.08 9.20 -12.17
C SER A 97 1.22 9.97 -11.48
N LEU A 98 1.76 11.03 -12.10
CA LEU A 98 2.77 11.89 -11.48
C LEU A 98 2.28 12.58 -10.20
N LEU A 99 0.97 12.74 -10.03
CA LEU A 99 0.37 13.28 -8.80
C LEU A 99 0.72 12.43 -7.57
N MET A 100 1.11 11.17 -7.76
CA MET A 100 1.57 10.30 -6.67
C MET A 100 2.87 10.76 -6.01
N LEU A 101 3.68 11.60 -6.68
CA LEU A 101 4.96 12.08 -6.15
C LEU A 101 4.79 13.16 -5.08
N ILE A 102 3.62 13.77 -4.97
CA ILE A 102 3.32 14.81 -3.98
C ILE A 102 2.53 14.16 -2.84
N PRO A 103 3.08 13.98 -1.61
CA PRO A 103 2.45 13.14 -0.58
C PRO A 103 1.00 13.48 -0.24
N ALA A 104 0.69 14.77 -0.01
CA ALA A 104 -0.66 15.21 0.32
C ALA A 104 -1.66 15.00 -0.84
N VAL A 105 -1.21 15.26 -2.07
CA VAL A 105 -2.05 15.07 -3.27
C VAL A 105 -2.24 13.58 -3.53
N ASN A 106 -1.19 12.78 -3.39
CA ASN A 106 -1.23 11.33 -3.56
C ASN A 106 -2.27 10.69 -2.63
N PHE A 107 -2.34 11.12 -1.37
CA PHE A 107 -3.32 10.60 -0.42
C PHE A 107 -4.76 10.79 -0.90
N ILE A 108 -5.12 12.02 -1.29
CA ILE A 108 -6.47 12.33 -1.80
C ILE A 108 -6.72 11.61 -3.13
N PHE A 109 -5.71 11.58 -4.01
CA PHE A 109 -5.79 10.95 -5.31
C PHE A 109 -5.99 9.43 -5.20
N MET A 110 -5.32 8.76 -4.26
CA MET A 110 -5.50 7.34 -3.99
C MET A 110 -6.94 7.03 -3.57
N ILE A 111 -7.51 7.83 -2.66
CA ILE A 111 -8.92 7.69 -2.24
C ILE A 111 -9.85 7.83 -3.47
N TYR A 112 -9.60 8.84 -4.31
CA TYR A 112 -10.35 9.02 -5.56
C TYR A 112 -10.26 7.80 -6.47
N LEU A 113 -9.06 7.25 -6.69
CA LEU A 113 -8.86 6.09 -7.57
C LEU A 113 -9.54 4.82 -7.05
N PHE A 114 -9.62 4.63 -5.73
CA PHE A 114 -10.35 3.53 -5.12
C PHE A 114 -11.88 3.68 -5.24
N ALA A 115 -12.39 4.90 -5.11
CA ALA A 115 -13.84 5.16 -5.13
C ALA A 115 -14.43 5.28 -6.55
N ALA A 116 -13.71 5.95 -7.46
CA ALA A 116 -14.32 6.48 -8.67
C ALA A 116 -14.56 5.40 -9.75
N LYS A 117 -15.81 5.18 -10.20
CA LYS A 117 -16.17 4.14 -11.19
C LYS A 117 -15.51 4.31 -12.58
N GLY A 118 -14.92 3.24 -13.13
CA GLY A 118 -14.35 3.21 -14.48
C GLY A 118 -15.36 3.42 -15.61
N THR A 119 -14.85 3.61 -16.83
CA THR A 119 -15.64 3.75 -18.06
C THR A 119 -16.30 2.43 -18.45
N GLU A 120 -17.59 2.46 -18.76
CA GLU A 120 -18.33 1.29 -19.24
C GLU A 120 -17.97 0.97 -20.70
N GLY A 121 -17.89 -0.32 -21.03
CA GLY A 121 -17.58 -0.75 -22.40
C GLY A 121 -16.13 -0.47 -22.81
N THR A 122 -15.90 -0.30 -24.11
CA THR A 122 -14.59 -0.02 -24.72
C THR A 122 -14.23 1.47 -24.59
N ASN A 123 -12.95 1.76 -24.34
CA ASN A 123 -12.42 3.13 -24.35
C ASN A 123 -11.10 3.19 -25.14
N ASP A 124 -10.40 4.33 -25.11
CA ASP A 124 -9.16 4.55 -25.89
C ASP A 124 -8.02 3.59 -25.52
N TYR A 125 -8.13 2.95 -24.37
CA TYR A 125 -7.16 2.00 -23.82
C TYR A 125 -7.61 0.54 -23.94
N GLY A 126 -8.69 0.28 -24.67
CA GLY A 126 -9.20 -1.05 -25.00
C GLY A 126 -10.48 -1.46 -24.25
N PRO A 127 -10.91 -2.72 -24.42
CA PRO A 127 -12.11 -3.25 -23.77
C PRO A 127 -11.95 -3.32 -22.26
N GLN A 128 -13.08 -3.30 -21.55
CA GLN A 128 -13.08 -3.44 -20.09
C GLN A 128 -12.50 -4.80 -19.69
N ARG A 129 -11.46 -4.77 -18.87
CA ARG A 129 -10.86 -5.99 -18.30
C ARG A 129 -11.80 -6.61 -17.27
N PRO A 130 -12.17 -7.89 -17.39
CA PRO A 130 -12.94 -8.55 -16.34
C PRO A 130 -12.09 -8.73 -15.08
N THR A 131 -12.61 -8.32 -13.92
CA THR A 131 -11.98 -8.60 -12.62
C THR A 131 -12.19 -10.07 -12.26
N LEU A 132 -11.10 -10.81 -12.09
CA LEU A 132 -11.07 -12.22 -11.69
C LEU A 132 -11.66 -12.42 -10.28
N GLY A 133 -12.21 -13.60 -9.98
CA GLY A 133 -12.85 -13.87 -8.69
C GLY A 133 -11.92 -13.62 -7.49
N TRP A 134 -10.68 -14.09 -7.55
CA TRP A 134 -9.68 -13.86 -6.51
C TRP A 134 -9.30 -12.39 -6.37
N GLU A 135 -9.25 -11.62 -7.47
CA GLU A 135 -9.02 -10.17 -7.43
C GLU A 135 -10.16 -9.44 -6.72
N ARG A 136 -11.41 -9.91 -6.87
CA ARG A 136 -12.54 -9.30 -6.15
C ARG A 136 -12.40 -9.51 -4.65
N VAL A 137 -12.05 -10.73 -4.23
CA VAL A 137 -11.88 -11.07 -2.81
C VAL A 137 -10.74 -10.25 -2.20
N LEU A 138 -9.55 -10.30 -2.81
CA LEU A 138 -8.40 -9.54 -2.32
C LEU A 138 -8.63 -8.02 -2.38
N GLY A 139 -9.32 -7.53 -3.41
CA GLY A 139 -9.64 -6.12 -3.54
C GLY A 139 -10.54 -5.61 -2.42
N TRP A 140 -11.57 -6.38 -2.04
CA TRP A 140 -12.42 -6.04 -0.89
C TRP A 140 -11.67 -6.13 0.43
N ILE A 141 -10.85 -7.17 0.62
CA ILE A 141 -9.99 -7.30 1.80
C ILE A 141 -9.13 -6.04 1.94
N TYR A 142 -8.47 -5.61 0.86
CA TYR A 142 -7.61 -4.43 0.89
C TYR A 142 -8.37 -3.15 1.23
N ILE A 143 -9.52 -2.92 0.59
CA ILE A 143 -10.35 -1.72 0.81
C ILE A 143 -10.82 -1.60 2.26
N VAL A 144 -11.08 -2.72 2.95
CA VAL A 144 -11.48 -2.72 4.37
C VAL A 144 -10.26 -2.67 5.30
N LEU A 145 -9.20 -3.41 4.96
CA LEU A 145 -7.99 -3.52 5.78
C LEU A 145 -7.27 -2.18 5.93
N ILE A 146 -7.17 -1.37 4.87
CA ILE A 146 -6.41 -0.12 4.91
C ILE A 146 -7.00 0.90 5.91
N PRO A 147 -8.29 1.24 5.87
CA PRO A 147 -8.90 2.12 6.88
C PRO A 147 -8.78 1.55 8.29
N LEU A 148 -8.98 0.24 8.46
CA LEU A 148 -8.86 -0.41 9.76
C LEU A 148 -7.45 -0.30 10.34
N ALA A 149 -6.43 -0.60 9.53
CA ALA A 149 -5.02 -0.47 9.92
C ALA A 149 -4.65 0.97 10.25
N PHE A 150 -5.19 1.94 9.50
CA PHE A 150 -4.99 3.36 9.76
C PHE A 150 -5.59 3.79 11.11
N VAL A 151 -6.82 3.39 11.41
CA VAL A 151 -7.47 3.67 12.71
C VAL A 151 -6.70 2.99 13.85
N PHE A 152 -6.31 1.73 13.67
CA PHE A 152 -5.50 1.00 14.66
C PHE A 152 -4.18 1.72 14.96
N ALA A 153 -3.48 2.19 13.93
CA ALA A 153 -2.23 2.94 14.08
C ALA A 153 -2.41 4.24 14.87
N ILE A 154 -3.49 5.00 14.60
CA ILE A 154 -3.81 6.23 15.35
C ILE A 154 -4.11 5.93 16.82
N VAL A 155 -4.91 4.89 17.08
CA VAL A 155 -5.22 4.49 18.46
C VAL A 155 -3.96 4.04 19.18
N ALA A 156 -3.12 3.22 18.56
CA ALA A 156 -1.88 2.73 19.15
C ALA A 156 -0.93 3.88 19.53
N THR A 157 -0.77 4.90 18.67
CA THR A 157 0.12 6.04 18.94
C THR A 157 -0.40 6.95 20.06
N ILE A 158 -1.72 7.12 20.18
CA ILE A 158 -2.32 7.86 21.31
C ILE A 158 -2.18 7.07 22.60
N MET A 159 -2.43 5.76 22.55
CA MET A 159 -2.49 4.94 23.75
C MET A 159 -1.10 4.63 24.33
N ALA A 160 -0.06 4.46 23.49
CA ALA A 160 1.30 4.14 23.93
C ALA A 160 1.81 5.02 25.09
N PRO A 161 1.87 6.37 24.99
CA PRO A 161 2.34 7.21 26.08
C PRO A 161 1.39 7.20 27.29
N THR A 162 0.08 7.01 27.07
CA THR A 162 -0.88 6.94 28.19
C THR A 162 -0.66 5.70 29.03
N TYR A 163 -0.38 4.55 28.41
CA TYR A 163 -0.06 3.31 29.12
C TYR A 163 1.21 3.43 29.96
N GLU A 164 2.26 4.04 29.42
CA GLU A 164 3.50 4.31 30.16
C GLU A 164 3.23 5.16 31.42
N GLY A 165 2.43 6.22 31.29
CA GLY A 165 2.02 7.04 32.44
C GLY A 165 1.18 6.29 33.48
N TYR A 166 0.35 5.32 33.08
CA TYR A 166 -0.37 4.46 34.03
C TYR A 166 0.58 3.54 34.82
N VAL A 167 1.57 2.96 34.13
CA VAL A 167 2.57 2.09 34.77
C VAL A 167 3.39 2.87 35.81
N GLU A 168 3.94 4.03 35.44
CA GLU A 168 4.71 4.89 36.36
C GLU A 168 3.89 5.32 37.60
N LYS A 169 2.61 5.68 37.40
CA LYS A 169 1.71 6.03 38.51
C LYS A 169 1.44 4.85 39.43
N SER A 170 1.31 3.65 38.90
CA SER A 170 1.09 2.44 39.71
C SER A 170 2.32 2.05 40.53
N GLU A 171 3.52 2.17 39.95
CA GLU A 171 4.79 1.88 40.63
C GLU A 171 5.06 2.88 41.76
N SER A 172 4.81 4.17 41.53
CA SER A 172 4.98 5.21 42.56
C SER A 172 4.03 5.06 43.75
N VAL A 173 2.81 4.54 43.55
CA VAL A 173 1.88 4.22 44.66
C VAL A 173 2.40 3.05 45.50
N VAL A 174 3.00 2.03 44.90
CA VAL A 174 3.61 0.90 45.62
C VAL A 174 4.80 1.36 46.47
N ILE A 175 5.65 2.25 45.93
CA ILE A 175 6.82 2.80 46.65
C ILE A 175 6.39 3.77 47.76
N GLY A 176 5.30 4.53 47.55
CA GLY A 176 4.82 5.55 48.49
C GLY A 176 3.94 5.02 49.63
N THR A 177 3.63 3.73 49.68
CA THR A 177 2.83 3.15 50.78
C THR A 177 3.75 2.94 52.00
N PRO A 178 3.59 3.70 53.11
CA PRO A 178 4.41 3.47 54.28
C PRO A 178 4.14 2.06 54.81
N SER A 179 5.20 1.34 55.11
CA SER A 179 5.16 0.04 55.82
C SER A 179 4.34 0.20 57.10
N GLN A 180 3.05 -0.09 57.03
CA GLN A 180 2.19 -0.30 58.19
C GLN A 180 2.52 -1.69 58.75
N SER A 181 3.76 -1.86 59.23
CA SER A 181 4.17 -2.98 60.05
C SER A 181 3.84 -2.64 61.49
N GLN A 182 2.80 -3.28 62.01
CA GLN A 182 2.54 -3.43 63.45
C GLN A 182 3.68 -4.14 64.16
#